data_AF-A0A0C5VDN5-F1
#
_entry.id   AF-A0A0C5VDN5-F1
#
_cell.length_a   1.000
_cell.length_b   1.000
_cell.length_c   1.000
_cell.angle_alpha   90.00
_cell.angle_beta   90.00
_cell.angle_gamma   90.00
#
_symmetry.space_group_name_H-M   'P 1'
#
loop_
_entity.id
_entity.type
_entity.pdbx_description
1 polymer ?
#
loop_
_entity_poly.entity_id
_entity_poly.type
_entity_poly.pdbx_seq_one_letter_code
_entity_poly.pdbx_strand_id
1 'polypeptide(L)'
;MRIPTLYFPSGLSVRRAKRMAKQLAQTEFIPLSKALDVIAHQEVRLPWHKAQSLLVDQSPSKKWMSRSDIKAILNAFPHLNYWGPDKKWHEFRSGQITRDEMEQDFHENRARLLQATDECNRACLYLEFMHSRKTINWTRSSYSLKHSVENVIRYVDSSINPYVANGCFICAAIFKGFEVEQHATEELKAFLNFSSRSPIIQLDRSFTIRPKSIKEREQVEAISKQVQSVFEQMVS
;
A
#
# COMPACT_ATOMS: atom_id res chain seq x y z
N MET A 1 -6.37 2.72 10.72
CA MET A 1 -7.02 3.45 9.62
C MET A 1 -6.54 4.90 9.70
N ARG A 2 -5.59 5.31 8.84
CA ARG A 2 -5.11 6.70 8.78
C ARG A 2 -6.24 7.51 8.15
N ILE A 3 -6.77 8.50 8.87
CA ILE A 3 -7.69 9.46 8.26
C ILE A 3 -6.81 10.32 7.35
N PRO A 4 -6.97 10.28 6.01
CA PRO A 4 -6.16 11.10 5.12
C PRO A 4 -6.32 12.56 5.52
N THR A 5 -5.20 13.25 5.74
CA THR A 5 -5.27 14.70 5.99
C THR A 5 -5.32 15.34 4.62
N LEU A 6 -6.54 15.58 4.16
CA LEU A 6 -6.80 16.18 2.87
C LEU A 6 -6.57 17.70 2.94
N TYR A 7 -5.94 18.24 1.91
CA TYR A 7 -5.61 19.65 1.76
C TYR A 7 -6.17 20.20 0.45
N PHE A 8 -6.57 21.46 0.46
CA PHE A 8 -6.78 22.25 -0.76
C PHE A 8 -5.43 22.50 -1.47
N PRO A 9 -5.42 22.80 -2.78
CA PRO A 9 -4.20 23.13 -3.52
C PRO A 9 -3.36 24.26 -2.91
N SER A 10 -4.00 25.19 -2.20
CA SER A 10 -3.38 26.28 -1.43
C SER A 10 -2.59 25.83 -0.18
N GLY A 11 -2.74 24.56 0.24
CA GLY A 11 -2.25 24.05 1.53
C GLY A 11 -3.22 24.23 2.71
N LEU A 12 -4.44 24.73 2.50
CA LEU A 12 -5.45 24.78 3.56
C LEU A 12 -5.96 23.35 3.88
N SER A 13 -5.83 22.88 5.12
CA SER A 13 -6.35 21.56 5.50
C SER A 13 -7.87 21.54 5.58
N VAL A 14 -8.50 20.42 5.19
CA VAL A 14 -9.97 20.23 5.28
C VAL A 14 -10.50 20.42 6.70
N ARG A 15 -9.73 20.01 7.71
CA ARG A 15 -10.07 20.24 9.12
C ARG A 15 -10.12 21.74 9.44
N ARG A 16 -9.14 22.52 8.96
CA ARG A 16 -9.11 23.97 9.16
C ARG A 16 -10.22 24.66 8.38
N ALA A 17 -10.47 24.26 7.13
CA ALA A 17 -11.57 24.76 6.31
C ALA A 17 -12.94 24.52 6.96
N LYS A 18 -13.22 23.31 7.47
CA LYS A 18 -14.46 23.01 8.20
C LYS A 18 -14.63 23.84 9.47
N ARG A 19 -13.53 24.12 10.19
CA ARG A 19 -13.55 25.01 11.36
C ARG A 19 -13.88 26.45 10.98
N MET A 20 -13.27 26.96 9.92
CA MET A 20 -13.57 28.29 9.38
C MET A 20 -15.02 28.40 8.91
N ALA A 21 -15.54 27.38 8.21
CA ALA A 21 -16.93 27.34 7.79
C ALA A 21 -17.91 27.32 8.97
N LYS A 22 -17.60 26.60 10.06
CA LYS A 22 -18.42 26.64 11.29
C LYS A 22 -18.45 28.03 11.92
N GLN A 23 -17.29 28.69 11.98
CA GLN A 23 -17.20 30.05 12.51
C GLN A 23 -17.98 31.03 11.64
N LEU A 24 -17.84 30.94 10.31
CA LEU A 24 -18.55 31.76 9.34
C LEU A 24 -20.07 31.56 9.41
N ALA A 25 -20.52 30.30 9.53
CA ALA A 25 -21.94 29.97 9.68
C ALA A 25 -22.57 30.61 10.93
N GLN A 26 -21.81 30.69 12.02
CA GLN A 26 -22.24 31.34 13.26
C GLN A 26 -22.25 32.86 13.14
N THR A 27 -21.20 33.47 12.57
CA THR A 27 -21.08 34.93 12.45
C THR A 27 -22.10 35.52 11.46
N GLU A 28 -22.32 34.85 10.32
CA GLU A 28 -23.19 35.36 9.25
C GLU A 28 -24.60 34.76 9.29
N PHE A 29 -24.91 33.92 10.29
CA PHE A 29 -26.19 33.22 10.43
C PHE A 29 -26.61 32.47 9.14
N ILE A 30 -25.65 31.85 8.46
CA ILE A 30 -25.88 31.05 7.24
C ILE A 30 -25.77 29.55 7.52
N PRO A 31 -26.45 28.69 6.74
CA PRO A 31 -26.29 27.24 6.85
C PRO A 31 -24.83 26.82 6.63
N LEU A 32 -24.39 25.78 7.36
CA LEU A 32 -23.02 25.26 7.26
C LEU A 32 -22.66 24.81 5.83
N SER A 33 -23.61 24.28 5.06
CA SER A 33 -23.39 23.93 3.65
C SER A 33 -22.99 25.14 2.81
N LYS A 34 -23.68 26.27 3.00
CA LYS A 34 -23.39 27.54 2.33
C LYS A 34 -22.03 28.10 2.77
N ALA A 35 -21.71 28.03 4.07
CA ALA A 35 -20.41 28.44 4.57
C ALA A 35 -19.26 27.57 4.03
N LEU A 36 -19.46 26.26 3.88
CA LEU A 36 -18.50 25.36 3.26
C LEU A 36 -18.29 25.69 1.77
N ASP A 37 -19.36 26.01 1.05
CA ASP A 37 -19.27 26.47 -0.33
C ASP A 37 -18.48 27.79 -0.43
N VAL A 38 -18.68 28.75 0.47
CA VAL A 38 -17.90 30.01 0.49
C VAL A 38 -16.40 29.73 0.65
N ILE A 39 -16.02 28.89 1.61
CA ILE A 39 -14.61 28.51 1.80
C ILE A 39 -14.07 27.78 0.57
N ALA A 40 -14.82 26.82 -0.01
CA ALA A 40 -14.38 26.10 -1.20
C ALA A 40 -14.23 27.01 -2.44
N HIS A 41 -15.10 28.02 -2.61
CA HIS A 41 -14.97 28.99 -3.70
C HIS A 41 -13.74 29.88 -3.55
N GLN A 42 -13.36 30.26 -2.32
CA GLN A 42 -12.13 31.01 -2.07
C GLN A 42 -10.88 30.21 -2.44
N GLU A 43 -10.89 28.90 -2.18
CA GLU A 43 -9.75 28.02 -2.38
C GLU A 43 -9.60 27.53 -3.83
N VAL A 44 -10.70 27.12 -4.47
CA VAL A 44 -10.67 26.44 -5.79
C VAL A 44 -11.79 26.89 -6.73
N ARG A 45 -12.53 27.95 -6.40
CA ARG A 45 -13.64 28.50 -7.20
C ARG A 45 -14.73 27.47 -7.56
N LEU A 46 -14.95 26.50 -6.66
CA LEU A 46 -15.97 25.47 -6.81
C LEU A 46 -16.76 25.30 -5.51
N PRO A 47 -18.02 24.82 -5.57
CA PRO A 47 -18.76 24.42 -4.38
C PRO A 47 -18.10 23.22 -3.71
N TRP A 48 -18.32 23.06 -2.40
CA TRP A 48 -17.63 22.12 -1.52
C TRP A 48 -17.67 20.68 -2.06
N HIS A 49 -18.84 20.22 -2.53
CA HIS A 49 -19.01 18.87 -3.06
C HIS A 49 -18.14 18.59 -4.31
N LYS A 50 -17.86 19.61 -5.13
CA LYS A 50 -16.93 19.50 -6.28
C LYS A 50 -15.49 19.72 -5.87
N ALA A 51 -15.23 20.61 -4.91
CA ALA A 51 -13.89 20.83 -4.39
C ALA A 51 -13.29 19.58 -3.74
N GLN A 52 -14.13 18.69 -3.20
CA GLN A 52 -13.67 17.43 -2.60
C GLN A 52 -12.84 16.55 -3.55
N SER A 53 -13.10 16.58 -4.86
CA SER A 53 -12.33 15.82 -5.85
C SER A 53 -10.96 16.42 -6.16
N LEU A 54 -10.70 17.65 -5.72
CA LEU A 54 -9.44 18.37 -5.92
C LEU A 54 -8.56 18.37 -4.67
N LEU A 55 -9.03 17.76 -3.58
CA LEU A 55 -8.26 17.65 -2.35
C LEU A 55 -7.12 16.66 -2.53
N VAL A 56 -5.92 17.07 -2.14
CA VAL A 56 -4.71 16.24 -2.20
C VAL A 56 -4.32 15.83 -0.78
N ASP A 57 -4.00 14.56 -0.56
CA ASP A 57 -3.34 14.15 0.67
C ASP A 57 -1.87 14.62 0.60
N GLN A 58 -1.56 15.68 1.33
CA GLN A 58 -0.20 16.24 1.45
C GLN A 58 0.47 15.82 2.76
N SER A 59 -0.11 14.88 3.52
CA SER A 59 0.62 14.28 4.62
C SER A 59 1.86 13.61 4.03
N PRO A 60 3.08 13.78 4.60
CA PRO A 60 4.20 12.96 4.16
C PRO A 60 3.75 11.50 4.23
N SER A 61 3.73 10.84 3.06
CA SER A 61 3.42 9.42 3.03
C SER A 61 4.53 8.77 3.83
N LYS A 62 4.16 8.06 4.89
CA LYS A 62 5.15 7.42 5.72
C LYS A 62 5.77 6.33 4.83
N LYS A 63 7.06 6.43 4.53
CA LYS A 63 7.74 5.50 3.62
C LYS A 63 7.73 4.07 4.18
N TRP A 64 8.02 3.96 5.49
CA TRP A 64 8.21 2.69 6.18
C TRP A 64 7.08 2.41 7.17
N MET A 65 6.70 1.14 7.25
CA MET A 65 5.76 0.65 8.24
C MET A 65 6.43 0.52 9.60
N SER A 66 5.68 0.88 10.63
CA SER A 66 5.94 0.49 12.01
C SER A 66 5.03 -0.66 12.42
N ARG A 67 5.37 -1.34 13.52
CA ARG A 67 4.51 -2.38 14.12
C ARG A 67 3.09 -1.88 14.43
N SER A 68 2.90 -0.61 14.79
CA SER A 68 1.56 -0.04 15.00
C SER A 68 0.75 0.09 13.70
N ASP A 69 1.42 0.33 12.56
CA ASP A 69 0.75 0.38 11.26
C ASP A 69 0.28 -1.02 10.85
N ILE A 70 1.14 -2.04 11.04
CA ILE A 70 0.79 -3.44 10.82
C ILE A 70 -0.41 -3.83 11.70
N LYS A 71 -0.38 -3.50 12.99
CA LYS A 71 -1.50 -3.76 13.92
C LYS A 71 -2.80 -3.10 13.43
N ALA A 72 -2.72 -1.85 12.97
CA ALA A 72 -3.89 -1.13 12.49
C ALA A 72 -4.50 -1.77 11.22
N ILE A 73 -3.66 -2.30 10.33
CA ILE A 73 -4.10 -3.03 9.14
C ILE A 73 -4.69 -4.38 9.52
N LEU A 74 -4.01 -5.16 10.37
CA LEU A 74 -4.53 -6.45 10.86
C LEU A 74 -5.91 -6.29 11.51
N ASN A 75 -6.15 -5.21 12.25
CA ASN A 75 -7.46 -4.93 12.84
C ASN A 75 -8.53 -4.59 11.79
N ALA A 76 -8.17 -3.88 10.72
CA ALA A 76 -9.09 -3.52 9.64
C ALA A 76 -9.35 -4.70 8.67
N PHE A 77 -8.40 -5.63 8.57
CA PHE A 77 -8.45 -6.81 7.70
C PHE A 77 -8.33 -8.08 8.55
N PRO A 78 -9.43 -8.52 9.19
CA PRO A 78 -9.41 -9.61 10.16
C PRO A 78 -9.03 -10.98 9.56
N HIS A 79 -9.14 -11.14 8.24
CA HIS A 79 -8.78 -12.36 7.52
C HIS A 79 -7.30 -12.42 7.11
N LEU A 80 -6.55 -11.31 7.20
CA LEU A 80 -5.13 -11.27 6.83
C LEU A 80 -4.24 -11.88 7.93
N ASN A 81 -3.30 -12.73 7.55
CA ASN A 81 -2.22 -13.28 8.39
C ASN A 81 -0.88 -13.26 7.63
N TYR A 82 0.18 -13.86 8.18
CA TYR A 82 1.53 -13.89 7.59
C TYR A 82 1.60 -14.48 6.18
N TRP A 83 0.76 -15.48 5.87
CA TRP A 83 0.77 -16.16 4.56
C TRP A 83 -0.15 -15.48 3.54
N GLY A 84 -1.20 -14.80 3.99
CA GLY A 84 -2.20 -14.18 3.12
C GLY A 84 -3.55 -14.05 3.83
N PRO A 85 -4.65 -13.95 3.08
CA PRO A 85 -5.99 -13.75 3.63
C PRO A 85 -6.74 -15.04 4.03
N ASP A 86 -6.10 -16.21 4.02
CA ASP A 86 -6.76 -17.50 4.23
C ASP A 86 -6.40 -18.19 5.57
N LYS A 87 -7.33 -19.03 6.04
CA LYS A 87 -7.31 -19.88 7.23
C LYS A 87 -7.31 -21.36 6.84
N LYS A 88 -6.20 -21.93 6.33
CA LYS A 88 -6.00 -23.39 6.08
C LYS A 88 -7.31 -24.18 5.84
N TRP A 89 -8.16 -23.66 4.97
CA TRP A 89 -9.57 -24.04 4.98
C TRP A 89 -9.78 -25.38 4.28
N HIS A 90 -8.92 -25.65 3.30
CA HIS A 90 -8.85 -26.92 2.60
C HIS A 90 -8.39 -28.05 3.54
N GLU A 91 -7.41 -27.80 4.40
CA GLU A 91 -6.92 -28.77 5.40
C GLU A 91 -8.01 -29.09 6.43
N PHE A 92 -8.77 -28.08 6.87
CA PHE A 92 -9.92 -28.31 7.75
C PHE A 92 -11.03 -29.12 7.05
N ARG A 93 -11.43 -28.73 5.83
CA ARG A 93 -12.48 -29.44 5.08
C ARG A 93 -12.12 -30.88 4.71
N SER A 94 -10.83 -31.16 4.52
CA SER A 94 -10.32 -32.52 4.27
C SER A 94 -10.15 -33.35 5.55
N GLY A 95 -10.41 -32.77 6.72
CA GLY A 95 -10.29 -33.44 8.02
C GLY A 95 -8.84 -33.67 8.46
N GLN A 96 -7.87 -32.99 7.85
CA GLN A 96 -6.45 -33.08 8.23
C GLN A 96 -6.15 -32.34 9.53
N ILE A 97 -6.92 -31.29 9.83
CA ILE A 97 -6.83 -30.50 11.05
C ILE A 97 -8.24 -30.26 11.61
N THR A 98 -8.30 -30.05 12.92
CA THR A 98 -9.49 -29.61 13.62
C THR A 98 -9.74 -28.11 13.42
N ARG A 99 -10.95 -27.67 13.78
CA ARG A 99 -11.29 -26.24 13.74
C ARG A 99 -10.41 -25.44 14.70
N ASP A 100 -10.15 -25.97 15.89
CA ASP A 100 -9.34 -25.29 16.91
C ASP A 100 -7.88 -25.14 16.46
N GLU A 101 -7.31 -26.17 15.83
CA GLU A 101 -5.97 -26.10 15.22
C GLU A 101 -5.90 -25.06 14.09
N MET A 102 -6.92 -25.00 13.23
CA MET A 102 -7.01 -23.99 12.17
C MET A 102 -7.10 -22.56 12.73
N GLU A 103 -7.92 -22.35 13.77
CA GLU A 103 -8.06 -21.05 14.43
C GLU A 103 -6.77 -20.66 15.16
N GLN A 104 -6.14 -21.58 15.87
CA GLN A 104 -4.86 -21.37 16.54
C GLN A 104 -3.74 -21.01 15.54
N ASP A 105 -3.56 -21.80 14.47
CA ASP A 105 -2.57 -21.53 13.41
C ASP A 105 -2.79 -20.13 12.81
N PHE A 106 -4.05 -19.75 12.58
CA PHE A 106 -4.37 -18.42 12.08
C PHE A 106 -3.94 -17.31 13.06
N HIS A 107 -4.23 -17.47 14.35
CA HIS A 107 -3.83 -16.51 15.37
C HIS A 107 -2.32 -16.39 15.53
N GLU A 108 -1.61 -17.51 15.48
CA GLU A 108 -0.14 -17.55 15.50
C GLU A 108 0.44 -16.84 14.27
N ASN A 109 -0.10 -17.11 13.08
CA ASN A 109 0.34 -16.45 11.85
C ASN A 109 -0.01 -14.94 11.83
N ARG A 110 -1.07 -14.51 12.52
CA ARG A 110 -1.33 -13.07 12.73
C ARG A 110 -0.33 -12.43 13.68
N ALA A 111 0.01 -13.11 14.77
CA ALA A 111 1.05 -12.66 15.68
C ALA A 111 2.41 -12.57 14.99
N ARG A 112 2.73 -13.52 14.10
CA ARG A 112 3.94 -13.51 13.27
C ARG A 112 3.98 -12.31 12.32
N LEU A 113 2.90 -12.05 11.57
CA LEU A 113 2.82 -10.87 10.69
C LEU A 113 3.00 -9.56 11.47
N LEU A 114 2.44 -9.47 12.68
CA LEU A 114 2.61 -8.30 13.53
C LEU A 114 4.08 -8.00 13.87
N GLN A 115 4.95 -9.01 13.90
CA GLN A 115 6.39 -8.82 14.17
C GLN A 115 7.23 -8.61 12.90
N ALA A 116 6.71 -8.96 11.71
CA ALA A 116 7.45 -9.00 10.45
C ALA A 116 7.63 -7.61 9.79
N THR A 117 8.11 -6.64 10.56
CA THR A 117 8.25 -5.24 10.11
C THR A 117 9.32 -5.10 9.02
N ASP A 118 10.39 -5.88 9.09
CA ASP A 118 11.45 -5.93 8.09
C ASP A 118 10.92 -6.42 6.73
N GLU A 119 10.17 -7.52 6.71
CA GLU A 119 9.56 -8.05 5.49
C GLU A 119 8.55 -7.07 4.88
N CYS A 120 7.72 -6.43 5.72
CA CYS A 120 6.78 -5.40 5.28
C CYS A 120 7.51 -4.18 4.68
N ASN A 121 8.65 -3.78 5.25
CA ASN A 121 9.42 -2.64 4.76
C ASN A 121 10.17 -2.95 3.45
N ARG A 122 10.68 -4.17 3.26
CA ARG A 122 11.18 -4.62 1.94
C ARG A 122 10.09 -4.52 0.88
N ALA A 123 8.86 -4.92 1.22
CA ALA A 123 7.72 -4.74 0.32
C ALA A 123 7.36 -3.27 0.10
N CYS A 124 7.40 -2.42 1.14
CA CYS A 124 7.17 -0.97 1.00
C CYS A 124 8.16 -0.33 0.04
N LEU A 125 9.46 -0.69 0.14
CA LEU A 125 10.50 -0.21 -0.76
C LEU A 125 10.17 -0.52 -2.21
N TYR A 126 9.78 -1.76 -2.49
CA TYR A 126 9.36 -2.15 -3.83
C TYR A 126 8.14 -1.34 -4.31
N LEU A 127 7.17 -1.13 -3.43
CA LEU A 127 5.93 -0.40 -3.70
C LEU A 127 6.13 1.11 -3.87
N GLU A 128 7.20 1.72 -3.34
CA GLU A 128 7.54 3.14 -3.61
C GLU A 128 7.75 3.41 -5.10
N PHE A 129 8.29 2.41 -5.81
CA PHE A 129 8.57 2.48 -7.25
C PHE A 129 7.46 1.85 -8.10
N MET A 130 6.33 1.52 -7.47
CA MET A 130 5.16 0.97 -8.12
C MET A 130 4.10 2.05 -8.30
N HIS A 131 3.58 2.18 -9.51
CA HIS A 131 2.51 3.12 -9.80
C HIS A 131 1.15 2.42 -9.69
N SER A 132 0.21 3.06 -9.00
CA SER A 132 -1.18 2.59 -8.92
C SER A 132 -1.96 2.89 -10.20
N ARG A 133 -3.10 2.21 -10.36
CA ARG A 133 -4.10 2.37 -11.43
C ARG A 133 -5.48 2.48 -10.79
N LYS A 134 -6.48 2.88 -11.58
CA LYS A 134 -7.88 2.91 -11.15
C LYS A 134 -8.56 1.54 -11.07
N THR A 135 -7.93 0.50 -11.59
CA THR A 135 -8.53 -0.84 -11.74
C THR A 135 -7.55 -1.91 -11.27
N ILE A 136 -8.07 -2.98 -10.70
CA ILE A 136 -7.28 -4.15 -10.32
C ILE A 136 -6.59 -4.76 -11.54
N ASN A 137 -5.32 -5.14 -11.34
CA ASN A 137 -4.54 -5.85 -12.32
C ASN A 137 -4.58 -7.36 -12.01
N TRP A 138 -5.45 -8.07 -12.71
CA TRP A 138 -5.65 -9.51 -12.55
C TRP A 138 -4.54 -10.38 -13.16
N THR A 139 -3.55 -9.80 -13.84
CA THR A 139 -2.51 -10.58 -14.54
C THR A 139 -1.39 -11.08 -13.63
N ARG A 140 -1.16 -10.41 -12.49
CA ARG A 140 -0.12 -10.77 -11.53
C ARG A 140 -0.68 -10.71 -10.11
N SER A 141 -0.64 -11.84 -9.43
CA SER A 141 -1.05 -11.92 -8.03
C SER A 141 0.01 -11.38 -7.09
N SER A 142 -0.40 -11.09 -5.85
CA SER A 142 0.46 -10.75 -4.71
C SER A 142 1.58 -11.77 -4.52
N TYR A 143 1.29 -13.05 -4.75
CA TYR A 143 2.29 -14.12 -4.67
C TYR A 143 3.36 -14.00 -5.77
N SER A 144 2.98 -13.63 -6.99
CA SER A 144 3.96 -13.37 -8.05
C SER A 144 4.76 -12.08 -7.80
N LEU A 145 4.15 -11.09 -7.15
CA LEU A 145 4.78 -9.80 -6.89
C LEU A 145 5.73 -9.87 -5.70
N LYS A 146 5.41 -10.64 -4.65
CA LYS A 146 6.32 -10.82 -3.50
C LYS A 146 7.63 -11.49 -3.91
N HIS A 147 7.61 -12.40 -4.89
CA HIS A 147 8.83 -12.95 -5.48
C HIS A 147 9.64 -11.92 -6.27
N SER A 148 8.98 -10.97 -6.94
CA SER A 148 9.68 -9.83 -7.55
C SER A 148 10.35 -8.94 -6.52
N VAL A 149 9.74 -8.77 -5.33
CA VAL A 149 10.41 -8.09 -4.20
C VAL A 149 11.69 -8.84 -3.84
N GLU A 150 11.61 -10.16 -3.60
CA GLU A 150 12.77 -10.98 -3.25
C GLU A 150 13.89 -10.89 -4.29
N ASN A 151 13.56 -10.85 -5.58
CA ASN A 151 14.55 -10.71 -6.67
C ASN A 151 15.23 -9.34 -6.66
N VAL A 152 14.45 -8.27 -6.50
CA VAL A 152 15.01 -6.91 -6.41
C VAL A 152 15.89 -6.77 -5.18
N ILE A 153 15.47 -7.29 -4.03
CA ILE A 153 16.27 -7.22 -2.81
C ILE A 153 17.59 -7.97 -2.99
N ARG A 154 17.58 -9.18 -3.55
CA ARG A 154 18.81 -9.94 -3.85
C ARG A 154 19.76 -9.20 -4.78
N TYR A 155 19.22 -8.42 -5.71
CA TYR A 155 20.00 -7.67 -6.68
C TYR A 155 20.63 -6.40 -6.07
N VAL A 156 19.90 -5.72 -5.19
CA VAL A 156 20.33 -4.51 -4.49
C VAL A 156 21.37 -4.86 -3.42
N ASP A 157 21.10 -5.87 -2.60
CA ASP A 157 22.01 -6.36 -1.58
C ASP A 157 21.84 -7.87 -1.39
N SER A 158 22.82 -8.62 -1.87
CA SER A 158 22.83 -10.08 -1.78
C SER A 158 23.19 -10.62 -0.41
N SER A 159 23.65 -9.77 0.53
CA SER A 159 24.05 -10.16 1.88
C SER A 159 22.86 -10.29 2.84
N ILE A 160 21.73 -9.66 2.51
CA ILE A 160 20.53 -9.68 3.35
C ILE A 160 19.57 -10.79 2.95
N ASN A 161 18.79 -11.29 3.91
CA ASN A 161 17.70 -12.20 3.63
C ASN A 161 16.62 -11.46 2.81
N PRO A 162 16.36 -11.85 1.54
CA PRO A 162 15.42 -11.14 0.68
C PRO A 162 13.96 -11.52 0.94
N TYR A 163 13.73 -12.51 1.81
CA TYR A 163 12.42 -13.13 1.98
C TYR A 163 11.34 -12.12 2.36
N VAL A 164 10.17 -12.29 1.75
CA VAL A 164 8.94 -11.56 2.08
C VAL A 164 7.80 -12.57 2.03
N ALA A 165 7.07 -12.74 3.12
CA ALA A 165 5.85 -13.52 3.11
C ALA A 165 4.74 -12.79 2.33
N ASN A 166 3.85 -13.55 1.71
CA ASN A 166 2.79 -12.97 0.87
C ASN A 166 1.81 -12.10 1.68
N GLY A 167 1.54 -12.43 2.95
CA GLY A 167 0.78 -11.58 3.87
C GLY A 167 1.48 -10.26 4.18
N CYS A 168 2.81 -10.27 4.36
CA CYS A 168 3.63 -9.05 4.52
C CYS A 168 3.52 -8.13 3.30
N PHE A 169 3.58 -8.70 2.08
CA PHE A 169 3.42 -7.94 0.85
C PHE A 169 2.02 -7.29 0.74
N ILE A 170 0.96 -8.05 1.01
CA ILE A 170 -0.41 -7.53 1.02
C ILE A 170 -0.57 -6.42 2.06
N CYS A 171 -0.04 -6.61 3.26
CA CYS A 171 -0.04 -5.62 4.34
C CYS A 171 0.63 -4.31 3.90
N ALA A 172 1.80 -4.40 3.28
CA ALA A 172 2.53 -3.25 2.74
C ALA A 172 1.76 -2.56 1.59
N ALA A 173 1.12 -3.32 0.70
CA ALA A 173 0.32 -2.76 -0.38
C ALA A 173 -0.84 -1.91 0.14
N ILE A 174 -1.58 -2.42 1.13
CA ILE A 174 -2.66 -1.68 1.80
C ILE A 174 -2.11 -0.42 2.47
N PHE A 175 -0.97 -0.53 3.17
CA PHE A 175 -0.31 0.61 3.80
C PHE A 175 0.08 1.71 2.80
N LYS A 176 0.57 1.30 1.62
CA LYS A 176 0.97 2.19 0.53
C LYS A 176 -0.21 2.70 -0.31
N GLY A 177 -1.45 2.33 0.04
CA GLY A 177 -2.67 2.85 -0.57
C GLY A 177 -3.09 2.15 -1.87
N PHE A 178 -2.58 0.95 -2.13
CA PHE A 178 -3.09 0.12 -3.22
C PHE A 178 -4.43 -0.51 -2.83
N GLU A 179 -5.32 -0.62 -3.81
CA GLU A 179 -6.51 -1.46 -3.70
C GLU A 179 -6.09 -2.91 -3.83
N VAL A 180 -6.66 -3.77 -2.97
CA VAL A 180 -6.34 -5.19 -2.91
C VAL A 180 -7.64 -5.98 -2.97
N GLU A 181 -7.74 -6.90 -3.94
CA GLU A 181 -8.90 -7.78 -4.13
C GLU A 181 -8.48 -9.25 -4.26
N GLN A 182 -9.37 -10.17 -3.91
CA GLN A 182 -9.18 -11.61 -4.12
C GLN A 182 -10.12 -12.10 -5.21
N HIS A 183 -9.71 -13.12 -5.96
CA HIS A 183 -10.59 -13.78 -6.92
C HIS A 183 -11.68 -14.61 -6.21
N ALA A 184 -11.31 -15.28 -5.12
CA ALA A 184 -12.21 -16.04 -4.27
C ALA A 184 -11.73 -15.97 -2.82
N THR A 185 -12.65 -16.14 -1.88
CA THR A 185 -12.41 -16.03 -0.42
C THR A 185 -11.49 -17.10 0.16
N GLU A 186 -11.24 -18.18 -0.58
CA GLU A 186 -10.41 -19.32 -0.15
C GLU A 186 -8.99 -19.28 -0.78
N GLU A 187 -8.63 -18.22 -1.53
CA GLU A 187 -7.29 -18.11 -2.12
C GLU A 187 -6.30 -17.36 -1.23
N LEU A 188 -5.10 -17.93 -1.04
CA LEU A 188 -3.99 -17.27 -0.33
C LEU A 188 -3.45 -16.01 -1.05
N LYS A 189 -3.79 -15.83 -2.34
CA LYS A 189 -3.26 -14.75 -3.17
C LYS A 189 -4.31 -13.66 -3.38
N ALA A 190 -3.85 -12.42 -3.50
CA ALA A 190 -4.66 -11.26 -3.85
C ALA A 190 -4.12 -10.58 -5.12
N PHE A 191 -4.81 -9.56 -5.59
CA PHE A 191 -4.48 -8.78 -6.78
C PHE A 191 -4.55 -7.30 -6.43
N LEU A 192 -3.67 -6.51 -7.06
CA LEU A 192 -3.50 -5.10 -6.74
C LEU A 192 -3.84 -4.22 -7.93
N ASN A 193 -4.28 -2.99 -7.68
CA ASN A 193 -4.45 -1.97 -8.72
C ASN A 193 -3.10 -1.34 -9.15
N PHE A 194 -2.20 -2.12 -9.74
CA PHE A 194 -0.87 -1.64 -10.14
C PHE A 194 -0.63 -1.58 -11.65
N SER A 195 0.30 -0.72 -12.07
CA SER A 195 0.76 -0.63 -13.46
C SER A 195 1.88 -1.60 -13.78
N SER A 196 1.68 -2.47 -14.77
CA SER A 196 2.74 -3.33 -15.33
C SER A 196 3.86 -2.55 -16.02
N ARG A 197 3.71 -1.22 -16.18
CA ARG A 197 4.75 -0.31 -16.70
C ARG A 197 5.53 0.38 -15.58
N SER A 198 5.27 0.06 -14.31
CA SER A 198 5.99 0.66 -13.18
C SER A 198 7.51 0.41 -13.30
N PRO A 199 8.37 1.37 -12.94
CA PRO A 199 9.83 1.23 -13.01
C PRO A 199 10.33 -0.08 -12.40
N ILE A 200 9.84 -0.42 -11.21
CA ILE A 200 10.29 -1.61 -10.48
C ILE A 200 9.92 -2.94 -11.16
N ILE A 201 8.81 -2.96 -11.90
CA ILE A 201 8.39 -4.13 -12.69
C ILE A 201 9.32 -4.32 -13.90
N GLN A 202 9.80 -3.21 -14.47
CA GLN A 202 10.77 -3.25 -15.56
C GLN A 202 12.14 -3.74 -15.07
N LEU A 203 12.59 -3.28 -13.89
CA LEU A 203 13.79 -3.79 -13.23
C LEU A 203 13.70 -5.30 -12.97
N ASP A 204 12.62 -5.79 -12.36
CA ASP A 204 12.43 -7.22 -12.10
C ASP A 204 12.46 -8.06 -13.39
N ARG A 205 11.77 -7.61 -14.44
CA ARG A 205 11.81 -8.28 -15.76
C ARG A 205 13.21 -8.26 -16.38
N SER A 206 14.04 -7.30 -16.02
CA SER A 206 15.41 -7.21 -16.50
C SER A 206 16.29 -8.35 -15.99
N PHE A 207 15.89 -9.06 -14.93
CA PHE A 207 16.63 -10.23 -14.43
C PHE A 207 16.47 -11.46 -15.33
N THR A 208 15.56 -11.42 -16.30
CA THR A 208 15.45 -12.46 -17.33
C THR A 208 16.71 -12.51 -18.21
N ILE A 209 17.14 -13.73 -18.54
CA ILE A 209 18.29 -13.99 -19.41
C ILE A 209 17.85 -13.75 -20.86
N ARG A 210 17.85 -12.48 -21.27
CA ARG A 210 17.66 -12.07 -22.67
C ARG A 210 18.60 -10.93 -23.04
N PRO A 211 19.01 -10.82 -24.31
CA PRO A 211 19.73 -9.65 -24.80
C PRO A 211 18.89 -8.38 -24.57
N LYS A 212 19.53 -7.36 -24.00
CA LYS A 212 18.94 -6.03 -23.79
C LYS A 212 19.62 -5.01 -24.68
N SER A 213 18.82 -4.11 -25.25
CA SER A 213 19.32 -2.92 -25.94
C SER A 213 20.10 -2.00 -24.99
N ILE A 214 20.94 -1.12 -25.55
CA ILE A 214 21.73 -0.14 -24.77
C ILE A 214 20.79 0.72 -23.91
N LYS A 215 19.72 1.25 -24.52
CA LYS A 215 18.72 2.07 -23.83
C LYS A 215 18.03 1.35 -22.67
N GLU A 216 17.69 0.06 -22.83
CA GLU A 216 17.12 -0.74 -21.73
C GLU A 216 18.12 -0.90 -20.59
N ARG A 217 19.42 -1.06 -20.88
CA ARG A 217 20.46 -1.20 -19.83
C ARG A 217 20.62 0.09 -19.04
N GLU A 218 20.72 1.23 -19.72
CA GLU A 218 20.80 2.55 -19.08
C GLU A 218 19.60 2.83 -18.17
N GLN A 219 18.40 2.48 -18.64
CA GLN A 219 17.18 2.65 -17.85
C GLN A 219 17.16 1.75 -16.62
N VAL A 220 17.57 0.48 -16.76
CA VAL A 220 17.67 -0.47 -15.64
C VAL A 220 18.69 0.00 -14.61
N GLU A 221 19.85 0.50 -15.04
CA GLU A 221 20.88 1.02 -14.15
C GLU A 221 20.39 2.26 -13.39
N ALA A 222 19.71 3.18 -14.07
CA ALA A 222 19.14 4.37 -13.43
C ALA A 222 18.12 4.00 -12.34
N ILE A 223 17.21 3.04 -12.63
CA ILE A 223 16.23 2.56 -11.64
C ILE A 223 16.95 1.85 -10.48
N SER A 224 17.93 1.00 -10.78
CA SER A 224 18.73 0.29 -9.76
C SER A 224 19.37 1.26 -8.76
N LYS A 225 20.03 2.33 -9.23
CA LYS A 225 20.65 3.35 -8.38
C LYS A 225 19.63 4.06 -7.48
N GLN A 226 18.44 4.34 -7.99
CA GLN A 226 17.37 4.94 -7.19
C GLN A 226 16.88 3.99 -6.10
N VAL A 227 16.67 2.71 -6.45
CA VAL A 227 16.25 1.68 -5.49
C VAL A 227 17.31 1.49 -4.40
N GLN A 228 18.59 1.43 -4.78
CA GLN A 228 19.73 1.35 -3.86
C GLN A 228 19.76 2.52 -2.88
N SER A 229 19.62 3.76 -3.37
CA SER A 229 19.61 4.95 -2.52
C SER A 229 18.44 4.94 -1.51
N VAL A 230 17.27 4.47 -1.93
CA VAL A 230 16.11 4.33 -1.03
C VAL A 230 16.29 3.17 -0.05
N PHE A 231 16.95 2.08 -0.47
CA PHE A 231 17.30 0.96 0.40
C PHE A 231 18.25 1.40 1.53
N GLU A 232 19.28 2.17 1.20
CA GLU A 232 20.22 2.74 2.19
C GLU A 232 19.50 3.60 3.24
N GLN A 233 18.51 4.41 2.82
CA GLN A 233 17.66 5.19 3.73
C GLN A 233 16.73 4.33 4.62
N MET A 234 16.45 3.09 4.22
CA MET A 234 15.62 2.17 4.99
C MET A 234 16.43 1.48 6.09
N VAL A 235 17.70 1.20 5.83
CA VAL A 235 18.59 0.46 6.75
C VAL A 235 19.44 1.36 7.64
N SER A 236 19.55 2.65 7.34
CA SER A 236 20.20 3.69 8.17
C SER A 236 19.32 4.13 9.34
#